data_AF-A0A3R7J6V0-F1
#
_entry.id   AF-A0A3R7J6V0-F1
#
_cell.length_a   1.000
_cell.length_b   1.000
_cell.length_c   1.000
_cell.angle_alpha   90.00
_cell.angle_beta   90.00
_cell.angle_gamma   90.00
#
_symmetry.space_group_name_H-M   'P 1'
#
loop_
_entity.id
_entity.type
_entity.pdbx_description
1 polymer ?
#
loop_
_entity_poly.entity_id
_entity_poly.type
_entity_poly.pdbx_seq_one_letter_code
_entity_poly.pdbx_strand_id
1 'polypeptide(L)'
;MEDIAWKCTAAFLLGAATHYFISSQLRSDSIPATSKTSSNNDSESRSAASSRSSSGSSDDWEGADEQSWKPHKMVMCVRTDLKMGKGKIAAQCCHATLGAYKRALKRTPDAVRAWEMLGQAKVCLKVDSEEEMLALAEKAAGHGLVNYIVTDAGRTQIAPDSKTVLSIGPAPLAALDEITGHLKLM
;
A
#
# COMPACT_ATOMS: atom_id res chain seq x y z
N MET A 1 -41.11 -30.07 16.25
CA MET A 1 -40.38 -28.81 16.53
C MET A 1 -39.09 -29.06 17.31
N GLU A 2 -39.02 -30.12 18.13
CA GLU A 2 -37.86 -30.41 19.00
C GLU A 2 -36.60 -30.90 18.24
N ASP A 3 -36.77 -31.60 17.11
CA ASP A 3 -35.63 -32.10 16.30
C ASP A 3 -34.80 -31.02 15.61
N ILE A 4 -35.37 -29.83 15.40
CA ILE A 4 -34.68 -28.69 14.77
C ILE A 4 -33.91 -27.92 15.83
N ALA A 5 -34.49 -27.78 17.03
CA ALA A 5 -33.88 -27.04 18.14
C ALA A 5 -32.54 -27.65 18.54
N TRP A 6 -32.44 -28.98 18.69
CA TRP A 6 -31.20 -29.66 19.06
C TRP A 6 -30.10 -29.54 18.01
N LYS A 7 -30.45 -29.54 16.72
CA LYS A 7 -29.49 -29.35 15.61
C LYS A 7 -28.91 -27.93 15.62
N CYS A 8 -29.75 -26.93 15.89
CA CYS A 8 -29.31 -25.54 15.99
C CYS A 8 -28.39 -25.29 17.21
N THR A 9 -28.71 -25.85 18.38
CA THR A 9 -27.84 -25.73 19.57
C THR A 9 -26.52 -26.48 19.40
N ALA A 10 -26.53 -27.69 18.81
CA ALA A 10 -25.30 -28.41 18.53
C ALA A 10 -24.37 -27.65 17.57
N ALA A 11 -24.93 -27.06 16.50
CA ALA A 11 -24.16 -26.25 15.56
C ALA A 11 -23.56 -25.00 16.23
N PHE A 12 -24.31 -24.33 17.10
CA PHE A 12 -23.82 -23.14 17.82
C PHE A 12 -22.69 -23.49 18.81
N LEU A 13 -22.83 -24.60 19.56
CA LEU A 13 -21.80 -25.03 20.50
C LEU A 13 -20.50 -25.45 19.80
N LEU A 14 -20.60 -26.14 18.66
CA LEU A 14 -19.42 -26.49 17.85
C LEU A 14 -18.76 -25.24 17.25
N GLY A 15 -19.55 -24.26 16.80
CA GLY A 15 -19.04 -22.97 16.32
C GLY A 15 -18.32 -22.17 17.42
N ALA A 16 -18.89 -22.11 18.62
CA ALA A 16 -18.29 -21.40 19.75
C ALA A 16 -16.98 -22.08 20.22
N ALA A 17 -16.97 -23.41 20.31
CA ALA A 17 -15.78 -24.17 20.72
C ALA A 17 -14.63 -24.05 19.69
N THR A 18 -14.95 -24.11 18.39
CA THR A 18 -13.95 -23.93 17.32
C THR A 18 -13.40 -22.50 17.30
N HIS A 19 -14.26 -21.50 17.44
CA HIS A 19 -13.81 -20.10 17.55
C HIS A 19 -12.92 -19.88 18.78
N TYR A 20 -13.29 -20.43 19.94
CA TYR A 20 -12.48 -20.33 21.16
C TYR A 20 -11.10 -20.98 20.97
N PHE A 21 -11.05 -22.20 20.43
CA PHE A 21 -9.79 -22.92 20.20
C PHE A 21 -8.88 -22.21 19.18
N ILE A 22 -9.44 -21.66 18.10
CA ILE A 22 -8.66 -20.89 17.12
C ILE A 22 -8.15 -19.59 17.75
N SER A 23 -8.99 -18.89 18.52
CA SER A 23 -8.61 -17.64 19.18
C SER A 23 -7.54 -17.83 20.27
N SER A 24 -7.55 -18.97 20.97
CA SER A 24 -6.56 -19.27 22.00
C SER A 24 -5.21 -19.64 21.40
N GLN A 25 -5.19 -20.36 20.28
CA GLN A 25 -3.94 -20.70 19.57
C GLN A 25 -3.30 -19.47 18.92
N LEU A 26 -4.09 -18.56 18.34
CA LEU A 26 -3.58 -17.33 17.73
C LEU A 26 -3.08 -16.30 18.76
N ARG A 27 -3.50 -16.39 20.02
CA ARG A 27 -2.99 -15.52 21.11
C ARG A 27 -1.62 -15.95 21.64
N SER A 28 -1.17 -17.18 21.37
CA SER A 28 0.11 -17.67 21.90
C SER A 28 1.34 -17.13 21.14
N ASP A 29 1.17 -16.59 19.93
CA ASP A 29 2.28 -16.25 19.03
C ASP A 29 2.66 -14.76 18.97
N SER A 30 2.17 -13.92 19.89
CA SER A 30 2.41 -12.47 19.82
C SER A 30 2.78 -11.80 21.15
N ILE A 31 3.94 -12.16 21.73
CA ILE A 31 4.73 -11.25 22.59
C ILE A 31 6.24 -11.54 22.47
N PRO A 32 7.06 -10.66 21.86
CA PRO A 32 8.48 -10.55 22.22
C PRO A 32 8.60 -9.54 23.37
N ALA A 33 9.04 -10.04 24.52
CA ALA A 33 9.31 -9.25 25.72
C ALA A 33 10.52 -8.33 25.54
N THR A 34 10.35 -7.05 25.88
CA THR A 34 11.40 -6.07 26.10
C THR A 34 12.33 -6.50 27.24
N SER A 35 13.61 -6.74 26.95
CA SER A 35 14.66 -6.86 27.98
C SER A 35 15.37 -5.51 28.16
N LYS A 36 15.13 -4.91 29.32
CA LYS A 36 15.99 -3.88 29.91
C LYS A 36 17.24 -4.57 30.45
N THR A 37 18.43 -4.12 30.06
CA THR A 37 19.67 -4.44 30.77
C THR A 37 20.29 -3.17 31.30
N SER A 38 20.33 -3.12 32.63
CA SER A 38 20.93 -2.13 33.50
C SER A 38 22.45 -2.28 33.50
N SER A 39 23.19 -1.16 33.47
CA SER A 39 24.62 -1.12 33.78
C SER A 39 24.89 -0.06 34.85
N ASN A 40 25.28 -0.50 36.05
CA ASN A 40 25.96 0.29 37.07
C ASN A 40 27.41 -0.19 37.13
N ASN A 41 28.39 0.72 37.15
CA ASN A 41 29.34 0.88 38.26
C ASN A 41 30.39 1.99 38.03
N ASP A 42 30.50 2.82 39.07
CA ASP A 42 31.70 3.34 39.76
C ASP A 42 32.61 4.46 39.16
N SER A 43 32.51 5.62 39.82
CA SER A 43 33.54 6.50 40.44
C SER A 43 35.03 6.07 40.35
N GLU A 44 36.07 6.91 40.34
CA GLU A 44 36.27 8.33 40.68
C GLU A 44 37.72 8.75 40.27
N SER A 45 37.96 10.07 40.18
CA SER A 45 39.16 10.80 40.66
C SER A 45 39.98 11.67 39.68
N ARG A 46 39.87 13.00 39.93
CA ARG A 46 40.96 13.97 40.23
C ARG A 46 41.81 14.61 39.10
N SER A 47 41.52 15.91 38.89
CA SER A 47 42.41 17.07 39.12
C SER A 47 42.88 17.94 37.93
N ALA A 48 42.70 19.24 38.17
CA ALA A 48 43.54 20.39 37.77
C ALA A 48 43.32 21.07 36.40
N ALA A 49 42.74 22.27 36.52
CA ALA A 49 42.72 23.45 35.66
C ALA A 49 43.83 23.62 34.61
N SER A 50 43.44 24.04 33.41
CA SER A 50 44.05 25.20 32.75
C SER A 50 43.09 25.83 31.74
N SER A 51 43.35 27.10 31.46
CA SER A 51 42.43 28.09 30.94
C SER A 51 42.64 28.40 29.44
N ARG A 52 41.59 28.94 28.82
CA ARG A 52 41.56 29.88 27.65
C ARG A 52 41.38 29.29 26.25
N SER A 53 40.14 29.46 25.79
CA SER A 53 39.70 29.97 24.47
C SER A 53 40.41 29.47 23.20
N SER A 54 39.70 28.64 22.44
CA SER A 54 39.78 28.65 20.98
C SER A 54 38.39 28.43 20.39
N SER A 55 38.16 29.11 19.27
CA SER A 55 36.91 29.26 18.51
C SER A 55 36.19 27.94 18.24
N GLY A 56 34.96 27.81 18.72
CA GLY A 56 34.02 26.75 18.36
C GLY A 56 32.92 27.30 17.46
N SER A 57 33.05 27.01 16.18
CA SER A 57 31.98 27.10 15.17
C SER A 57 30.98 25.97 15.42
N SER A 58 29.73 26.31 15.75
CA SER A 58 28.64 25.35 16.04
C SER A 58 27.44 26.18 16.56
N ASP A 59 26.22 26.16 16.04
CA ASP A 59 25.54 25.19 15.19
C ASP A 59 24.32 25.92 14.58
N ASP A 60 24.27 26.07 13.26
CA ASP A 60 23.00 26.27 12.57
C ASP A 60 22.23 24.95 12.64
N TRP A 61 21.40 24.81 13.67
CA TRP A 61 20.40 23.74 13.75
C TRP A 61 19.24 24.06 12.80
N GLU A 62 19.51 24.14 11.50
CA GLU A 62 18.47 23.84 10.52
C GLU A 62 18.33 22.32 10.50
N GLY A 63 17.55 21.82 11.46
CA GLY A 63 16.96 20.49 11.40
C GLY A 63 16.03 20.42 10.21
N ALA A 64 16.61 20.30 9.02
CA ALA A 64 15.97 19.76 7.85
C ALA A 64 15.50 18.37 8.24
N ASP A 65 14.20 18.23 8.44
CA ASP A 65 13.38 17.03 8.24
C ASP A 65 11.91 17.42 8.46
N GLU A 66 11.48 18.51 7.82
CA GLU A 66 10.07 18.64 7.52
C GLU A 66 9.78 17.59 6.43
N GLN A 67 9.57 16.35 6.84
CA GLN A 67 9.07 15.29 5.98
C GLN A 67 7.61 15.63 5.67
N SER A 68 7.43 16.70 4.90
CA SER A 68 6.15 17.15 4.37
C SER A 68 5.61 15.99 3.57
N TRP A 69 4.62 15.30 4.13
CA TRP A 69 3.91 14.20 3.49
C TRP A 69 3.33 14.72 2.17
N LYS A 70 4.05 14.47 1.07
CA LYS A 70 3.57 14.85 -0.25
C LYS A 70 2.31 14.04 -0.53
N PRO A 71 1.21 14.64 -1.03
CA PRO A 71 0.04 13.91 -1.45
C PRO A 71 0.39 12.79 -2.44
N HIS A 72 -0.06 11.56 -2.15
CA HIS A 72 0.10 10.39 -3.01
C HIS A 72 -1.27 9.85 -3.45
N LYS A 73 -1.35 9.31 -4.66
CA LYS A 73 -2.52 8.57 -5.16
C LYS A 73 -2.10 7.37 -5.99
N MET A 74 -3.06 6.52 -6.31
CA MET A 74 -2.94 5.49 -7.35
C MET A 74 -3.98 5.80 -8.44
N VAL A 75 -3.58 5.66 -9.70
CA VAL A 75 -4.47 5.89 -10.84
C VAL A 75 -4.75 4.56 -11.52
N MET A 76 -6.02 4.32 -11.86
CA MET A 76 -6.48 3.12 -12.56
C MET A 76 -7.10 3.54 -13.89
N CYS A 77 -6.37 3.28 -14.96
CA CYS A 77 -6.76 3.55 -16.33
C CYS A 77 -7.55 2.35 -16.88
N VAL A 78 -8.86 2.54 -17.09
CA VAL A 78 -9.80 1.48 -17.47
C VAL A 78 -10.17 1.60 -18.94
N ARG A 79 -10.07 0.49 -19.66
CA ARG A 79 -10.50 0.40 -21.04
C ARG A 79 -12.01 0.45 -21.20
N THR A 80 -12.50 1.49 -21.84
CA THR A 80 -13.93 1.75 -22.09
C THR A 80 -14.43 1.10 -23.38
N ASP A 81 -13.55 0.88 -24.35
CA ASP A 81 -13.82 0.19 -25.62
C ASP A 81 -14.31 -1.26 -25.43
N LEU A 82 -13.86 -1.88 -24.34
CA LEU A 82 -14.26 -3.22 -23.90
C LEU A 82 -15.70 -3.33 -23.40
N LYS A 83 -16.41 -2.21 -23.22
CA LYS A 83 -17.82 -2.14 -22.78
C LYS A 83 -18.10 -3.00 -21.52
N MET A 84 -17.15 -3.06 -20.59
CA MET A 84 -17.29 -3.83 -19.35
C MET A 84 -18.47 -3.30 -18.51
N GLY A 85 -19.26 -4.22 -17.94
CA GLY A 85 -20.27 -3.85 -16.94
C GLY A 85 -19.62 -3.34 -15.65
N LYS A 86 -20.33 -2.48 -14.90
CA LYS A 86 -19.84 -1.82 -13.67
C LYS A 86 -19.23 -2.78 -12.65
N GLY A 87 -19.86 -3.94 -12.43
CA GLY A 87 -19.34 -4.95 -11.50
C GLY A 87 -18.00 -5.56 -11.96
N LYS A 88 -17.85 -5.82 -13.26
CA LYS A 88 -16.60 -6.33 -13.82
C LYS A 88 -15.51 -5.28 -13.74
N ILE A 89 -15.82 -4.03 -14.07
CA ILE A 89 -14.90 -2.90 -13.93
C ILE A 89 -14.36 -2.82 -12.50
N ALA A 90 -15.24 -2.85 -11.49
CA ALA A 90 -14.85 -2.79 -10.09
C ALA A 90 -13.91 -3.94 -9.71
N ALA A 91 -14.23 -5.17 -10.10
CA ALA A 91 -13.37 -6.33 -9.83
C ALA A 91 -11.97 -6.18 -10.48
N GLN A 92 -11.92 -5.74 -11.73
CA GLN A 92 -10.65 -5.52 -12.45
C GLN A 92 -9.82 -4.41 -11.82
N CYS A 93 -10.46 -3.32 -11.34
CA CYS A 93 -9.80 -2.27 -10.59
C CYS A 93 -9.19 -2.78 -9.26
N CYS A 94 -9.89 -3.66 -8.55
CA CYS A 94 -9.36 -4.32 -7.34
C CYS A 94 -8.13 -5.19 -7.66
N HIS A 95 -8.18 -5.96 -8.75
CA HIS A 95 -7.03 -6.75 -9.20
C HIS A 95 -5.84 -5.86 -9.58
N ALA A 96 -6.09 -4.76 -10.30
CA ALA A 96 -5.07 -3.81 -10.72
C ALA A 96 -4.39 -3.16 -9.51
N THR A 97 -5.20 -2.72 -8.54
CA THR A 97 -4.74 -2.14 -7.27
C THR A 97 -3.83 -3.11 -6.52
N LEU A 98 -4.29 -4.35 -6.32
CA LEU A 98 -3.51 -5.34 -5.56
C LEU A 98 -2.20 -5.70 -6.26
N GLY A 99 -2.22 -5.81 -7.60
CA GLY A 99 -1.04 -6.06 -8.41
C GLY A 99 -0.01 -4.93 -8.31
N ALA A 100 -0.45 -3.67 -8.45
CA ALA A 100 0.39 -2.49 -8.29
C ALA A 100 0.94 -2.36 -6.87
N TYR A 101 0.10 -2.54 -5.85
CA TYR A 101 0.48 -2.51 -4.45
C TYR A 101 1.58 -3.53 -4.12
N LYS A 102 1.42 -4.79 -4.54
CA LYS A 102 2.44 -5.84 -4.32
C LYS A 102 3.77 -5.53 -5.01
N ARG A 103 3.74 -4.87 -6.17
CA ARG A 103 4.96 -4.40 -6.86
C ARG A 103 5.58 -3.21 -6.12
N ALA A 104 4.77 -2.27 -5.67
CA ALA A 104 5.19 -1.06 -4.98
C ALA A 104 5.79 -1.35 -3.59
N LEU A 105 5.25 -2.32 -2.85
CA LEU A 105 5.83 -2.77 -1.59
C LEU A 105 7.30 -3.19 -1.72
N LYS A 106 7.68 -3.73 -2.88
CA LYS A 106 9.06 -4.18 -3.14
C LYS A 106 9.95 -3.09 -3.72
N ARG A 107 9.38 -2.20 -4.55
CA ARG A 107 10.15 -1.21 -5.33
C ARG A 107 10.20 0.18 -4.70
N THR A 108 9.12 0.58 -4.04
CA THR A 108 8.89 1.94 -3.53
C THR A 108 8.12 1.90 -2.19
N PRO A 109 8.65 1.25 -1.14
CA PRO A 109 7.93 1.04 0.12
C PRO A 109 7.56 2.36 0.82
N ASP A 110 8.37 3.41 0.70
CA ASP A 110 8.05 4.71 1.30
C ASP A 110 6.87 5.41 0.60
N ALA A 111 6.73 5.25 -0.72
CA ALA A 111 5.57 5.74 -1.46
C ALA A 111 4.28 5.00 -1.04
N VAL A 112 4.39 3.70 -0.74
CA VAL A 112 3.27 2.93 -0.17
C VAL A 112 2.92 3.45 1.22
N ARG A 113 3.90 3.63 2.11
CA ARG A 113 3.67 4.15 3.46
C ARG A 113 2.97 5.52 3.42
N ALA A 114 3.47 6.44 2.60
CA ALA A 114 2.87 7.77 2.44
C ALA A 114 1.42 7.67 1.92
N TRP A 115 1.18 6.83 0.91
CA TRP A 115 -0.16 6.62 0.36
C TRP A 115 -1.13 6.02 1.39
N GLU A 116 -0.71 5.04 2.18
CA GLU A 116 -1.53 4.42 3.22
C GLU A 116 -1.92 5.41 4.32
N MET A 117 -0.98 6.26 4.77
CA MET A 117 -1.28 7.27 5.78
C MET A 117 -2.15 8.41 5.26
N LEU A 118 -2.15 8.65 3.95
CA LEU A 118 -2.96 9.67 3.29
C LEU A 118 -4.29 9.11 2.74
N GLY A 119 -4.80 8.02 3.32
CA GLY A 119 -6.11 7.50 2.99
C GLY A 119 -6.18 6.72 1.69
N GLN A 120 -5.03 6.32 1.13
CA GLN A 120 -4.91 5.34 0.05
C GLN A 120 -5.79 5.63 -1.17
N ALA A 121 -5.79 6.91 -1.59
CA ALA A 121 -6.62 7.43 -2.68
C ALA A 121 -6.41 6.68 -4.01
N LYS A 122 -7.51 6.31 -4.67
CA LYS A 122 -7.53 5.62 -5.98
C LYS A 122 -8.44 6.41 -6.92
N VAL A 123 -7.95 6.73 -8.12
CA VAL A 123 -8.69 7.50 -9.13
C VAL A 123 -8.87 6.66 -10.38
N CYS A 124 -10.11 6.47 -10.81
CA CYS A 124 -10.44 5.75 -12.05
C CYS A 124 -10.50 6.72 -13.24
N LEU A 125 -9.75 6.42 -14.29
CA LEU A 125 -9.71 7.19 -15.54
C LEU A 125 -10.10 6.31 -16.73
N LYS A 126 -10.59 6.94 -17.80
CA LYS A 126 -10.96 6.29 -19.06
C LYS A 126 -9.76 6.23 -20.01
N VAL A 127 -9.69 5.13 -20.76
CA VAL A 127 -8.78 4.91 -21.88
C VAL A 127 -9.58 4.25 -22.99
N ASP A 128 -9.47 4.73 -24.22
CA ASP A 128 -10.34 4.28 -25.30
C ASP A 128 -9.71 3.19 -26.18
N SER A 129 -8.48 2.74 -25.89
CA SER A 129 -7.86 1.62 -26.60
C SER A 129 -6.77 0.88 -25.79
N GLU A 130 -6.35 -0.29 -26.29
CA GLU A 130 -5.23 -1.05 -25.71
C GLU A 130 -3.89 -0.34 -25.96
N GLU A 131 -3.72 0.23 -27.14
CA GLU A 131 -2.52 0.94 -27.57
C GLU A 131 -2.25 2.15 -26.67
N GLU A 132 -3.29 2.96 -26.38
CA GLU A 132 -3.20 4.09 -25.46
C GLU A 132 -2.82 3.61 -24.04
N MET A 133 -3.42 2.52 -23.56
CA MET A 133 -3.09 1.92 -22.27
C MET A 133 -1.61 1.50 -22.21
N LEU A 134 -1.11 0.84 -23.26
CA LEU A 134 0.28 0.38 -23.31
C LEU A 134 1.26 1.55 -23.37
N ALA A 135 0.94 2.60 -24.14
CA ALA A 135 1.73 3.83 -24.18
C ALA A 135 1.81 4.51 -22.81
N LEU A 136 0.71 4.55 -22.06
CA LEU A 136 0.70 5.07 -20.67
C LEU A 136 1.57 4.21 -19.74
N ALA A 137 1.54 2.89 -19.90
CA ALA A 137 2.35 1.97 -19.08
C ALA A 137 3.85 2.14 -19.37
N GLU A 138 4.23 2.30 -20.63
CA GLU A 138 5.60 2.58 -21.06
C GLU A 138 6.07 3.94 -20.53
N LYS A 139 5.25 4.99 -20.69
CA LYS A 139 5.55 6.32 -20.13
C LYS A 139 5.73 6.27 -18.63
N ALA A 140 4.86 5.58 -17.89
CA ALA A 140 5.00 5.39 -16.44
C ALA A 140 6.30 4.66 -16.08
N ALA A 141 6.66 3.61 -16.82
CA ALA A 141 7.92 2.90 -16.61
C ALA A 141 9.14 3.81 -16.87
N GLY A 142 9.10 4.64 -17.92
CA GLY A 142 10.13 5.63 -18.24
C GLY A 142 10.33 6.69 -17.15
N HIS A 143 9.25 7.07 -16.44
CA HIS A 143 9.31 7.96 -15.27
C HIS A 143 9.65 7.22 -13.96
N GLY A 144 10.01 5.93 -14.03
CA GLY A 144 10.35 5.12 -12.86
C GLY A 144 9.16 4.73 -11.98
N LEU A 145 7.92 4.98 -12.42
CA LEU A 145 6.72 4.69 -11.64
C LEU A 145 6.37 3.21 -11.70
N VAL A 146 5.89 2.69 -10.57
CA VAL A 146 5.33 1.33 -10.50
C VAL A 146 4.03 1.32 -11.30
N ASN A 147 3.87 0.31 -12.14
CA ASN A 147 2.62 0.06 -12.83
C ASN A 147 2.29 -1.45 -12.90
N TYR A 148 1.03 -1.78 -13.15
CA TYR A 148 0.52 -3.13 -13.28
C TYR A 148 -0.67 -3.19 -14.24
N ILE A 149 -0.64 -4.11 -15.20
CA ILE A 149 -1.75 -4.34 -16.13
C ILE A 149 -2.46 -5.65 -15.76
N VAL A 150 -3.78 -5.59 -15.67
CA VAL A 150 -4.63 -6.77 -15.53
C VAL A 150 -4.96 -7.32 -16.91
N THR A 151 -4.81 -8.63 -17.06
CA THR A 151 -5.26 -9.40 -18.22
C THR A 151 -6.44 -10.27 -17.80
N ASP A 152 -7.56 -10.17 -18.52
CA ASP A 152 -8.72 -11.01 -18.25
C ASP A 152 -8.50 -12.42 -18.80
N ALA A 153 -8.61 -13.44 -17.93
CA ALA A 153 -8.36 -14.84 -18.27
C ALA A 153 -9.49 -15.48 -19.12
N GLY A 154 -10.30 -14.69 -19.82
CA GLY A 154 -11.36 -15.18 -20.71
C GLY A 154 -12.55 -15.85 -20.01
N ARG A 155 -12.74 -15.67 -18.69
CA ARG A 155 -13.90 -16.23 -17.95
C ARG A 155 -15.18 -15.38 -18.11
N THR A 156 -15.18 -14.45 -19.04
CA THR A 156 -16.26 -13.47 -19.24
C THR A 156 -16.48 -13.20 -20.74
N GLN A 157 -17.43 -12.33 -21.07
CA GLN A 157 -17.86 -11.96 -22.43
C GLN A 157 -16.83 -11.17 -23.26
N ILE A 158 -15.61 -10.97 -22.76
CA ILE A 158 -14.53 -10.26 -23.47
C ILE A 158 -13.61 -11.29 -24.11
N ALA A 159 -13.00 -10.93 -25.25
CA ALA A 159 -12.00 -11.76 -25.91
C ALA A 159 -10.93 -12.23 -24.89
N PRO A 160 -10.55 -13.53 -24.92
CA PRO A 160 -9.51 -14.05 -24.05
C PRO A 160 -8.24 -13.20 -24.10
N ASP A 161 -7.56 -13.08 -22.96
CA ASP A 161 -6.28 -12.36 -22.82
C ASP A 161 -6.31 -10.85 -23.11
N SER A 162 -7.50 -10.24 -23.09
CA SER A 162 -7.64 -8.79 -23.20
C SER A 162 -7.07 -8.08 -21.97
N LYS A 163 -6.27 -7.03 -22.21
CA LYS A 163 -5.80 -6.12 -21.15
C LYS A 163 -6.95 -5.20 -20.75
N THR A 164 -7.32 -5.16 -19.48
CA THR A 164 -8.55 -4.50 -19.02
C THR A 164 -8.29 -3.19 -18.27
N VAL A 165 -7.36 -3.23 -17.31
CA VAL A 165 -7.07 -2.10 -16.42
C VAL A 165 -5.57 -2.00 -16.20
N LEU A 166 -5.03 -0.80 -16.39
CA LEU A 166 -3.68 -0.41 -16.00
C LEU A 166 -3.77 0.35 -14.67
N SER A 167 -2.99 -0.05 -13.68
CA SER A 167 -2.77 0.73 -12.46
C SER A 167 -1.37 1.35 -12.47
N ILE A 168 -1.26 2.62 -12.07
CA ILE A 168 -0.01 3.37 -11.94
C ILE A 168 0.07 3.95 -10.52
N GLY A 169 1.23 3.78 -9.87
CA GLY A 169 1.48 4.19 -8.50
C GLY A 169 1.35 3.05 -7.47
N PRO A 170 1.25 3.38 -6.16
CA PRO A 170 1.08 4.73 -5.62
C PRO A 170 2.30 5.62 -5.85
N ALA A 171 2.06 6.91 -6.12
CA ALA A 171 3.11 7.89 -6.42
C ALA A 171 2.63 9.32 -6.08
N PRO A 172 3.54 10.31 -5.98
CA PRO A 172 3.17 11.70 -5.78
C PRO A 172 2.22 12.21 -6.87
N LEU A 173 1.28 13.08 -6.50
CA LEU A 173 0.26 13.63 -7.43
C LEU A 173 0.87 14.19 -8.71
N ALA A 174 1.87 15.08 -8.60
CA ALA A 174 2.50 15.73 -9.73
C ALA A 174 3.11 14.74 -10.75
N ALA A 175 3.74 13.67 -10.27
CA ALA A 175 4.34 12.65 -11.14
C ALA A 175 3.28 11.84 -11.90
N LEU A 176 2.10 11.61 -11.30
CA LEU A 176 1.00 10.92 -11.96
C LEU A 176 0.26 11.83 -12.94
N ASP A 177 0.11 13.12 -12.63
CA ASP A 177 -0.60 14.09 -13.46
C ASP A 177 0.16 14.40 -14.76
N GLU A 178 1.49 14.34 -14.76
CA GLU A 178 2.31 14.44 -15.99
C GLU A 178 1.99 13.33 -17.01
N ILE A 179 1.53 12.18 -16.53
CA ILE A 179 1.22 11.01 -17.37
C ILE A 179 -0.27 10.96 -17.68
N THR A 180 -1.12 11.18 -16.68
CA THR A 180 -2.55 10.84 -16.74
C THR A 180 -3.49 12.05 -16.58
N GLY A 181 -2.97 13.26 -16.37
CA GLY A 181 -3.77 14.46 -16.10
C GLY A 181 -4.68 14.91 -17.26
N HIS A 182 -4.42 14.44 -18.48
CA HIS A 182 -5.26 14.70 -19.65
C HIS A 182 -6.44 13.72 -19.80
N LEU A 183 -6.45 12.61 -19.05
CA LEU A 183 -7.48 11.59 -19.13
C LEU A 183 -8.73 12.00 -18.34
N LYS A 184 -9.88 11.52 -18.80
CA LYS A 184 -11.18 11.81 -18.19
C LYS A 184 -11.49 10.83 -17.06
N LEU A 185 -12.22 11.29 -16.05
CA LEU A 185 -12.77 10.43 -14.98
C LEU A 185 -13.74 9.38 -15.56
N MET A 186 -13.73 8.18 -14.96
CA MET A 186 -14.58 7.06 -15.37
C MET A 186 -16.07 7.29 -15.11
#